data_AF-A0A9W5QLE5-F1
#
_entry.id   AF-A0A9W5QLE5-F1
#
_cell.length_a   1.000
_cell.length_b   1.000
_cell.length_c   1.000
_cell.angle_alpha   90.00
_cell.angle_beta   90.00
_cell.angle_gamma   90.00
#
_symmetry.space_group_name_H-M   'P 1'
#
loop_
_entity.id
_entity.type
_entity.pdbx_description
1 polymer ?
#
loop_
_entity_poly.entity_id
_entity_poly.type
_entity_poly.pdbx_seq_one_letter_code
_entity_poly.pdbx_strand_id
1 'polypeptide(L)'
;MNIVAINSNKIQRKVMNDLKGYWALDEWKIEEFPLPDRRGKIKETKKIVDFNKISNEYIKLEIKYYSFYSLTNEIWLLSSFMEKHFYKMYFLSKFLAEKFPQVTSIIDIPYTTLLDEYKLYLTENNKPLKYPHHRGGEFISPYLGVCKSLYDFFSNYYDERPEHQKDKWNIKRLGIPYNMSRRDRFLNFTSIKFPFRELVKKYVNQTLLIHQQITFATAQNILKKMYLFFDFIVETYPKWIDLQNLQRQDIEDFLFYVRNREMGGKSYTKNRVPSNRHVIECLSNVRRIIEYMQGFEWKEAPKTPVNRLIFPEDFPRREKKNYHEHVKHVPDFIWEQVLENLHNLDSEIARLIVIMEATGFRVSDVCQLQLNCLAYKQDGWWLVGDQRKVNVKEHIVPISEEIVKIVKIQQEYINNHEKKHNNLNQFLFPVLTGKNRGMAFSQKSVTYALNQLA
;
A
#
# COMPACT_ATOMS: atom_id res chain seq x y z
N MET A 1 -16.07 -30.60 -17.47
CA MET A 1 -16.17 -29.91 -16.16
C MET A 1 -15.34 -28.64 -16.24
N ASN A 2 -15.95 -27.46 -16.11
CA ASN A 2 -15.27 -26.17 -16.20
C ASN A 2 -14.28 -25.99 -15.04
N ILE A 3 -13.08 -25.47 -15.34
CA ILE A 3 -12.04 -25.08 -14.36
C ILE A 3 -12.63 -24.16 -13.27
N VAL A 4 -13.65 -23.37 -13.61
CA VAL A 4 -14.43 -22.51 -12.72
C VAL A 4 -15.16 -23.29 -11.62
N ALA A 5 -15.79 -24.43 -11.95
CA ALA A 5 -16.56 -25.25 -11.00
C ALA A 5 -15.70 -26.07 -10.03
N ILE A 6 -14.43 -26.31 -10.39
CA ILE A 6 -13.46 -27.03 -9.56
C ILE A 6 -12.88 -26.09 -8.48
N ASN A 7 -12.63 -24.83 -8.83
CA ASN A 7 -12.12 -23.81 -7.90
C ASN A 7 -13.17 -23.37 -6.86
N SER A 8 -14.43 -23.22 -7.25
CA SER A 8 -15.50 -22.83 -6.31
C SER A 8 -15.70 -23.85 -5.18
N ASN A 9 -15.70 -25.15 -5.47
CA ASN A 9 -15.94 -26.21 -4.49
C ASN A 9 -14.80 -26.43 -3.47
N LYS A 10 -13.54 -26.37 -3.90
CA LYS A 10 -12.38 -26.57 -3.00
C LYS A 10 -12.22 -25.41 -2.02
N ILE A 11 -12.63 -24.21 -2.44
CA ILE A 11 -12.43 -22.98 -1.67
C ILE A 11 -13.64 -22.66 -0.79
N GLN A 12 -14.87 -23.00 -1.19
CA GLN A 12 -16.03 -22.99 -0.28
C GLN A 12 -15.77 -23.84 0.97
N ARG A 13 -15.12 -24.99 0.82
CA ARG A 13 -14.66 -25.80 1.96
C ARG A 13 -13.66 -25.06 2.85
N LYS A 14 -12.70 -24.33 2.26
CA LYS A 14 -11.72 -23.53 3.02
C LYS A 14 -12.38 -22.38 3.78
N VAL A 15 -13.31 -21.68 3.14
CA VAL A 15 -14.12 -20.61 3.75
C VAL A 15 -15.00 -21.15 4.89
N MET A 16 -15.68 -22.28 4.68
CA MET A 16 -16.49 -22.93 5.73
C MET A 16 -15.65 -23.43 6.91
N ASN A 17 -14.40 -23.85 6.68
CA ASN A 17 -13.51 -24.28 7.76
C ASN A 17 -13.11 -23.14 8.70
N ASP A 18 -13.04 -21.90 8.21
CA ASP A 18 -12.62 -20.73 9.00
C ASP A 18 -13.80 -20.14 9.81
N LEU A 19 -15.02 -20.20 9.30
CA LEU A 19 -16.22 -19.68 9.95
C LEU A 19 -16.69 -20.65 11.06
N LYS A 20 -16.24 -20.43 12.29
CA LYS A 20 -16.60 -21.22 13.48
C LYS A 20 -17.29 -20.39 14.57
N GLY A 21 -18.08 -21.04 15.41
CA GLY A 21 -18.76 -20.42 16.56
C GLY A 21 -19.68 -19.28 16.12
N TYR A 22 -19.53 -18.11 16.75
CA TYR A 22 -20.26 -16.89 16.39
C TYR A 22 -20.28 -16.61 14.88
N TRP A 23 -19.14 -16.80 14.22
CA TRP A 23 -18.98 -16.48 12.79
C TRP A 23 -19.64 -17.50 11.86
N ALA A 24 -19.99 -18.69 12.36
CA ALA A 24 -20.71 -19.72 11.61
C ALA A 24 -22.20 -19.40 11.48
N LEU A 25 -22.76 -18.59 12.38
CA LEU A 25 -24.18 -18.22 12.37
C LEU A 25 -24.50 -17.25 11.24
N ASP A 26 -25.71 -17.30 10.70
CA ASP A 26 -26.22 -16.31 9.73
C ASP A 26 -26.83 -15.07 10.40
N GLU A 27 -27.00 -15.13 11.72
CA GLU A 27 -27.40 -13.99 12.53
C GLU A 27 -26.29 -13.65 13.51
N TRP A 28 -25.64 -12.52 13.29
CA TRP A 28 -24.59 -12.01 14.16
C TRP A 28 -25.20 -10.99 15.13
N LYS A 29 -25.51 -11.46 16.34
CA LYS A 29 -25.96 -10.60 17.44
C LYS A 29 -24.82 -9.72 17.92
N ILE A 30 -25.11 -8.45 18.15
CA ILE A 30 -24.08 -7.47 18.50
C ILE A 30 -23.59 -7.66 19.95
N GLU A 31 -24.46 -8.11 20.84
CA GLU A 31 -24.15 -8.35 22.26
C GLU A 31 -23.18 -9.53 22.44
N GLU A 32 -23.26 -10.52 21.56
CA GLU A 32 -22.42 -11.72 21.56
C GLU A 32 -21.14 -11.53 20.71
N PHE A 33 -20.85 -10.30 20.26
CA PHE A 33 -19.71 -10.03 19.39
C PHE A 33 -18.37 -10.36 20.09
N PRO A 34 -17.54 -11.26 19.52
CA PRO A 34 -16.39 -11.82 20.23
C PRO A 34 -15.21 -10.86 20.41
N LEU A 35 -15.28 -9.63 19.86
CA LEU A 35 -14.21 -8.63 19.93
C LEU A 35 -14.74 -7.32 20.52
N PRO A 36 -15.01 -7.24 21.84
CA PRO A 36 -15.70 -6.10 22.46
C PRO A 36 -14.99 -4.76 22.23
N ASP A 37 -13.66 -4.71 22.33
CA ASP A 37 -12.84 -3.52 22.05
C ASP A 37 -12.95 -3.01 20.60
N ARG A 38 -13.45 -3.86 19.69
CA ARG A 38 -13.60 -3.58 18.26
C ARG A 38 -15.05 -3.32 17.87
N ARG A 39 -15.96 -3.21 18.84
CA ARG A 39 -17.39 -2.92 18.60
C ARG A 39 -17.60 -1.52 18.01
N GLY A 40 -16.93 -0.51 18.57
CA GLY A 40 -17.17 0.90 18.23
C GLY A 40 -18.54 1.40 18.73
N LYS A 41 -18.87 2.67 18.44
CA LYS A 41 -20.16 3.27 18.84
C LYS A 41 -21.27 2.76 17.91
N ILE A 42 -22.25 2.05 18.46
CA ILE A 42 -23.39 1.47 17.74
C ILE A 42 -24.68 2.02 18.36
N LYS A 43 -25.65 2.44 17.52
CA LYS A 43 -26.97 2.85 17.98
C LYS A 43 -27.75 1.65 18.55
N GLU A 44 -28.41 1.84 19.68
CA GLU A 44 -29.17 0.80 20.40
C GLU A 44 -30.27 0.12 19.56
N THR A 45 -30.77 0.79 18.53
CA THR A 45 -31.82 0.26 17.64
C THR A 45 -31.33 -0.87 16.73
N LYS A 46 -30.03 -1.02 16.51
CA LYS A 46 -29.47 -2.14 15.74
C LYS A 46 -28.99 -3.20 16.71
N LYS A 47 -29.55 -4.41 16.63
CA LYS A 47 -29.20 -5.52 17.51
C LYS A 47 -28.53 -6.71 16.81
N ILE A 48 -28.78 -6.87 15.51
CA ILE A 48 -28.37 -8.06 14.73
C ILE A 48 -27.90 -7.64 13.33
N VAL A 49 -26.89 -8.33 12.81
CA VAL A 49 -26.56 -8.38 11.38
C VAL A 49 -27.06 -9.71 10.84
N ASP A 50 -28.01 -9.66 9.92
CA ASP A 50 -28.76 -10.82 9.43
C ASP A 50 -28.41 -11.08 7.95
N PHE A 51 -27.69 -12.18 7.71
CA PHE A 51 -27.26 -12.65 6.41
C PHE A 51 -28.35 -13.46 5.68
N ASN A 52 -29.43 -13.90 6.35
CA ASN A 52 -30.54 -14.61 5.71
C ASN A 52 -31.27 -13.76 4.68
N LYS A 53 -31.08 -12.44 4.73
CA LYS A 53 -31.58 -11.50 3.72
C LYS A 53 -30.96 -11.73 2.33
N ILE A 54 -29.78 -12.34 2.26
CA ILE A 54 -29.08 -12.61 1.00
C ILE A 54 -29.58 -13.94 0.44
N SER A 55 -30.24 -13.92 -0.72
CA SER A 55 -30.87 -15.10 -1.32
C SER A 55 -29.89 -16.08 -1.97
N ASN A 56 -28.83 -15.59 -2.60
CA ASN A 56 -27.81 -16.46 -3.21
C ASN A 56 -26.83 -16.96 -2.13
N GLU A 57 -26.89 -18.26 -1.82
CA GLU A 57 -26.08 -18.89 -0.77
C GLU A 57 -24.57 -18.75 -0.98
N TYR A 58 -24.10 -18.82 -2.23
CA TYR A 58 -22.68 -18.69 -2.52
C TYR A 58 -22.18 -17.26 -2.28
N ILE A 59 -22.93 -16.26 -2.74
CA ILE A 59 -22.63 -14.85 -2.51
C ILE A 59 -22.79 -14.49 -1.03
N LYS A 60 -23.76 -15.09 -0.33
CA LYS A 60 -23.91 -14.97 1.13
C LYS A 60 -22.64 -15.41 1.85
N LEU A 61 -22.12 -16.60 1.51
CA LEU A 61 -20.88 -17.14 2.08
C LEU A 61 -19.68 -16.22 1.81
N GLU A 62 -19.53 -15.70 0.58
CA GLU A 62 -18.47 -14.74 0.25
C GLU A 62 -18.56 -13.45 1.08
N ILE A 63 -19.74 -12.84 1.14
CA ILE A 63 -19.95 -11.60 1.92
C ILE A 63 -19.68 -11.86 3.41
N LYS A 64 -20.16 -12.99 3.95
CA LYS A 64 -19.94 -13.39 5.34
C LYS A 64 -18.46 -13.60 5.65
N TYR A 65 -17.74 -14.32 4.79
CA TYR A 65 -16.31 -14.54 4.94
C TYR A 65 -15.50 -13.25 4.87
N TYR A 66 -15.77 -12.39 3.88
CA TYR A 66 -15.08 -11.11 3.76
C TYR A 66 -15.33 -10.21 4.98
N SER A 67 -16.54 -10.26 5.54
CA SER A 67 -16.91 -9.54 6.76
C SER A 67 -16.17 -10.09 7.98
N PHE A 68 -16.15 -11.42 8.15
CA PHE A 68 -15.40 -12.13 9.18
C PHE A 68 -13.91 -11.77 9.12
N TYR A 69 -13.29 -11.92 7.94
CA TYR A 69 -11.88 -11.61 7.73
C TYR A 69 -11.58 -10.15 8.09
N SER A 70 -12.42 -9.22 7.64
CA SER A 70 -12.22 -7.79 7.87
C SER A 70 -12.36 -7.39 9.34
N LEU A 71 -13.24 -8.03 10.10
CA LEU A 71 -13.44 -7.77 11.53
C LEU A 71 -12.31 -8.40 12.37
N THR A 72 -11.97 -9.66 12.11
CA THR A 72 -10.92 -10.40 12.85
C THR A 72 -9.51 -9.88 12.59
N ASN A 73 -9.24 -9.38 11.39
CA ASN A 73 -7.98 -8.69 11.05
C ASN A 73 -8.02 -7.18 11.38
N GLU A 74 -9.02 -6.74 12.14
CA GLU A 74 -9.16 -5.36 12.63
C GLU A 74 -9.09 -4.30 11.51
N ILE A 75 -9.55 -4.65 10.30
CA ILE A 75 -9.70 -3.75 9.15
C ILE A 75 -10.85 -2.79 9.42
N TRP A 76 -11.94 -3.31 9.98
CA TRP A 76 -13.12 -2.55 10.37
C TRP A 76 -13.38 -2.64 11.87
N LEU A 77 -14.07 -1.64 12.40
CA LEU A 77 -14.87 -1.78 13.63
C LEU A 77 -16.22 -2.38 13.25
N LEU A 78 -16.89 -3.04 14.19
CA LEU A 78 -18.25 -3.57 13.96
C LEU A 78 -19.21 -2.47 13.55
N SER A 79 -19.17 -1.31 14.22
CA SER A 79 -19.98 -0.13 13.84
C SER A 79 -19.75 0.30 12.40
N SER A 80 -18.48 0.37 11.96
CA SER A 80 -18.13 0.74 10.58
C SER A 80 -18.60 -0.31 9.57
N PHE A 81 -18.44 -1.60 9.89
CA PHE A 81 -18.98 -2.67 9.07
C PHE A 81 -20.48 -2.51 8.85
N MET A 82 -21.25 -2.36 9.93
CA MET A 82 -22.71 -2.26 9.86
C MET A 82 -23.19 -0.99 9.15
N GLU A 83 -22.59 0.16 9.47
CA GLU A 83 -23.04 1.46 9.00
C GLU A 83 -22.52 1.83 7.62
N LYS A 84 -21.39 1.26 7.19
CA LYS A 84 -20.72 1.65 5.95
C LYS A 84 -20.59 0.53 4.93
N HIS A 85 -20.54 -0.73 5.34
CA HIS A 85 -20.21 -1.83 4.44
C HIS A 85 -21.38 -2.80 4.21
N PHE A 86 -21.99 -3.34 5.29
CA PHE A 86 -22.95 -4.44 5.21
C PHE A 86 -24.13 -4.12 4.29
N TYR A 87 -24.80 -2.99 4.47
CA TYR A 87 -25.95 -2.62 3.64
C TYR A 87 -25.61 -2.46 2.15
N LYS A 88 -24.36 -2.11 1.82
CA LYS A 88 -23.89 -1.99 0.43
C LYS A 88 -23.57 -3.35 -0.17
N MET A 89 -22.98 -4.24 0.62
CA MET A 89 -22.78 -5.64 0.23
C MET A 89 -24.11 -6.35 0.04
N TYR A 90 -25.07 -6.10 0.92
CA TYR A 90 -26.44 -6.57 0.76
C TYR A 90 -27.08 -6.05 -0.53
N PHE A 91 -26.98 -4.74 -0.81
CA PHE A 91 -27.49 -4.17 -2.06
C PHE A 91 -26.80 -4.74 -3.31
N LEU A 92 -25.49 -4.97 -3.25
CA LEU A 92 -24.74 -5.67 -4.31
C LEU A 92 -25.24 -7.12 -4.49
N SER A 93 -25.58 -7.82 -3.40
CA SER A 93 -26.09 -9.19 -3.49
C SER A 93 -27.46 -9.27 -4.17
N LYS A 94 -28.33 -8.26 -3.99
CA LYS A 94 -29.60 -8.15 -4.72
C LYS A 94 -29.39 -8.02 -6.22
N PHE A 95 -28.51 -7.10 -6.61
CA PHE A 95 -28.09 -6.95 -8.00
C PHE A 95 -27.58 -8.27 -8.60
N LEU A 96 -26.69 -8.97 -7.89
CA LEU A 96 -26.15 -10.24 -8.36
C LEU A 96 -27.23 -11.30 -8.51
N ALA A 97 -28.16 -11.41 -7.55
CA ALA A 97 -29.27 -12.35 -7.63
C ALA A 97 -30.22 -12.05 -8.80
N GLU A 98 -30.48 -10.78 -9.10
CA GLU A 98 -31.39 -10.36 -10.16
C GLU A 98 -30.77 -10.47 -11.57
N LYS A 99 -29.50 -10.05 -11.74
CA LYS A 99 -28.83 -9.99 -13.05
C LYS A 99 -28.01 -11.25 -13.36
N PHE A 100 -27.53 -11.96 -12.35
CA PHE A 100 -26.65 -13.12 -12.49
C PHE A 100 -27.08 -14.26 -11.54
N PRO A 101 -28.30 -14.81 -11.68
CA PRO A 101 -28.89 -15.71 -10.67
C PRO A 101 -28.09 -16.99 -10.42
N GLN A 102 -27.34 -17.47 -11.42
CA GLN A 102 -26.54 -18.70 -11.34
C GLN A 102 -25.07 -18.44 -10.91
N VAL A 103 -24.73 -17.22 -10.52
CA VAL A 103 -23.36 -16.88 -10.11
C VAL A 103 -22.99 -17.60 -8.81
N THR A 104 -21.79 -18.17 -8.77
CA THR A 104 -21.26 -18.88 -7.59
C THR A 104 -20.15 -18.11 -6.88
N SER A 105 -19.62 -17.07 -7.52
CA SER A 105 -18.65 -16.14 -6.97
C SER A 105 -18.73 -14.79 -7.66
N ILE A 106 -18.48 -13.70 -6.94
CA ILE A 106 -18.38 -12.37 -7.56
C ILE A 106 -17.33 -12.30 -8.69
N ILE A 107 -16.31 -13.16 -8.65
CA ILE A 107 -15.24 -13.18 -9.68
C ILE A 107 -15.57 -14.06 -10.89
N ASP A 108 -16.70 -14.76 -10.89
CA ASP A 108 -17.18 -15.49 -12.07
C ASP A 108 -17.58 -14.53 -13.20
N ILE A 109 -17.85 -13.27 -12.85
CA ILE A 109 -18.20 -12.20 -13.78
C ILE A 109 -16.95 -11.36 -14.05
N PRO A 110 -16.55 -11.12 -15.31
CA PRO A 110 -15.45 -10.21 -15.62
C PRO A 110 -15.66 -8.84 -14.98
N TYR A 111 -14.64 -8.30 -14.30
CA TYR A 111 -14.75 -7.06 -13.52
C TYR A 111 -15.35 -5.88 -14.30
N THR A 112 -15.02 -5.73 -15.59
CA THR A 112 -15.55 -4.67 -16.45
C THR A 112 -17.05 -4.81 -16.63
N THR A 113 -17.51 -6.02 -16.99
CA THR A 113 -18.95 -6.35 -17.13
C THR A 113 -19.68 -6.15 -15.79
N LEU A 114 -19.14 -6.68 -14.70
CA LEU A 114 -19.70 -6.52 -13.36
C LEU A 114 -19.88 -5.04 -13.01
N LEU A 115 -18.85 -4.23 -13.25
CA LEU A 115 -18.84 -2.82 -12.88
C LEU A 115 -19.83 -2.00 -13.71
N ASP A 116 -19.94 -2.26 -15.01
CA ASP A 116 -20.80 -1.50 -15.89
C ASP A 116 -22.29 -1.84 -15.66
N GLU A 117 -22.63 -3.13 -15.54
CA GLU A 117 -23.97 -3.57 -15.15
C GLU A 117 -24.37 -3.04 -13.76
N TYR A 118 -23.43 -3.03 -12.81
CA TYR A 118 -23.74 -2.53 -11.46
C TYR A 118 -23.94 -1.01 -11.44
N LYS A 119 -23.25 -0.23 -12.28
CA LYS A 119 -23.53 1.22 -12.41
C LYS A 119 -24.93 1.46 -12.95
N LEU A 120 -25.36 0.70 -13.96
CA LEU A 120 -26.72 0.79 -14.50
C LEU A 120 -27.75 0.50 -13.40
N TYR A 121 -27.57 -0.61 -12.69
CA TYR A 121 -28.45 -1.00 -11.58
C TYR A 121 -28.52 0.04 -10.46
N LEU A 122 -27.39 0.67 -10.12
CA LEU A 122 -27.34 1.75 -9.14
C LEU A 122 -28.19 2.96 -9.60
N THR A 123 -28.06 3.37 -10.86
CA THR A 123 -28.85 4.45 -11.43
C THR A 123 -30.35 4.13 -11.43
N GLU A 124 -30.73 2.92 -11.87
CA GLU A 124 -32.13 2.43 -11.87
C GLU A 124 -32.75 2.46 -10.46
N ASN A 125 -31.94 2.26 -9.42
CA ASN A 125 -32.36 2.23 -8.02
C ASN A 125 -32.07 3.54 -7.26
N ASN A 126 -31.91 4.66 -7.97
CA ASN A 126 -31.68 5.99 -7.39
C ASN A 126 -30.47 6.06 -6.43
N LYS A 127 -29.41 5.31 -6.73
CA LYS A 127 -28.13 5.37 -6.01
C LYS A 127 -27.12 6.15 -6.85
N PRO A 128 -26.65 7.32 -6.39
CA PRO A 128 -25.78 8.14 -7.20
C PRO A 128 -24.40 7.47 -7.35
N LEU A 129 -23.82 7.60 -8.54
CA LEU A 129 -22.49 7.07 -8.87
C LEU A 129 -21.35 7.91 -8.29
N LYS A 130 -21.66 9.14 -7.87
CA LYS A 130 -20.76 10.06 -7.21
C LYS A 130 -21.47 10.81 -6.10
N TYR A 131 -20.72 11.21 -5.08
CA TYR A 131 -21.22 11.98 -3.96
C TYR A 131 -20.41 13.26 -3.80
N PRO A 132 -21.03 14.37 -3.36
CA PRO A 132 -20.31 15.60 -3.05
C PRO A 132 -19.38 15.37 -1.86
N HIS A 133 -18.16 15.90 -1.96
CA HIS A 133 -17.18 15.87 -0.89
C HIS A 133 -17.27 17.16 -0.08
N HIS A 134 -17.23 17.06 1.26
CA HIS A 134 -17.39 18.22 2.16
C HIS A 134 -16.30 19.29 2.00
N ARG A 135 -15.13 18.93 1.46
CA ARG A 135 -14.03 19.85 1.10
C ARG A 135 -14.08 20.31 -0.36
N GLY A 136 -15.22 20.18 -1.03
CA GLY A 136 -15.38 20.43 -2.46
C GLY A 136 -14.99 19.24 -3.34
N GLY A 137 -15.59 19.18 -4.54
CA GLY A 137 -15.43 18.10 -5.51
C GLY A 137 -16.35 16.91 -5.28
N GLU A 138 -16.16 15.85 -6.08
CA GLU A 138 -16.96 14.62 -6.01
C GLU A 138 -16.08 13.41 -5.71
N PHE A 139 -16.61 12.44 -4.97
CA PHE A 139 -15.98 11.13 -4.78
C PHE A 139 -16.86 10.00 -5.31
N ILE A 140 -16.22 8.90 -5.69
CA ILE A 140 -16.90 7.72 -6.26
C ILE A 140 -17.85 7.12 -5.22
N SER A 141 -19.02 6.68 -5.67
CA SER A 141 -20.01 6.00 -4.85
C SER A 141 -19.40 4.91 -3.97
N PRO A 142 -19.66 4.92 -2.65
CA PRO A 142 -19.18 3.85 -1.78
C PRO A 142 -19.76 2.48 -2.14
N TYR A 143 -20.86 2.40 -2.90
CA TYR A 143 -21.37 1.13 -3.45
C TYR A 143 -20.37 0.53 -4.44
N LEU A 144 -19.89 1.34 -5.38
CA LEU A 144 -18.82 0.95 -6.31
C LEU A 144 -17.53 0.63 -5.57
N GLY A 145 -17.20 1.37 -4.50
CA GLY A 145 -16.05 1.10 -3.65
C GLY A 145 -16.13 -0.27 -2.95
N VAL A 146 -17.31 -0.65 -2.45
CA VAL A 146 -17.54 -1.95 -1.81
C VAL A 146 -17.49 -3.07 -2.85
N CYS A 147 -18.16 -2.93 -4.00
CA CYS A 147 -18.09 -3.89 -5.10
C CYS A 147 -16.65 -4.15 -5.53
N LYS A 148 -15.87 -3.09 -5.78
CA LYS A 148 -14.45 -3.21 -6.10
C LYS A 148 -13.64 -3.90 -5.01
N SER A 149 -13.85 -3.54 -3.75
CA SER A 149 -13.08 -4.11 -2.63
C SER A 149 -13.36 -5.60 -2.46
N LEU A 150 -14.62 -6.01 -2.60
CA LEU A 150 -15.04 -7.41 -2.54
C LEU A 150 -14.44 -8.21 -3.70
N TYR A 151 -14.54 -7.67 -4.92
CA TYR A 151 -13.96 -8.28 -6.12
C TYR A 151 -12.43 -8.41 -6.02
N ASP A 152 -11.72 -7.33 -5.64
CA ASP A 152 -10.25 -7.34 -5.46
C ASP A 152 -9.83 -8.33 -4.35
N PHE A 153 -10.62 -8.44 -3.27
CA PHE A 153 -10.36 -9.39 -2.19
C PHE A 153 -10.42 -10.83 -2.69
N PHE A 154 -11.53 -11.22 -3.32
CA PHE A 154 -11.71 -12.59 -3.80
C PHE A 154 -10.81 -12.93 -4.98
N SER A 155 -10.57 -11.97 -5.88
CA SER A 155 -9.57 -12.13 -6.95
C SER A 155 -8.19 -12.47 -6.38
N ASN A 156 -7.78 -11.84 -5.27
CA ASN A 156 -6.50 -12.13 -4.65
C ASN A 156 -6.53 -13.38 -3.76
N TYR A 157 -7.64 -13.61 -3.05
CA TYR A 157 -7.82 -14.73 -2.15
C TYR A 157 -7.85 -16.07 -2.91
N TYR A 158 -8.45 -16.08 -4.10
CA TYR A 158 -8.54 -17.25 -4.97
C TYR A 158 -7.35 -17.43 -5.91
N ASP A 159 -6.47 -16.43 -6.02
CA ASP A 159 -5.26 -16.52 -6.85
C ASP A 159 -4.14 -17.26 -6.10
N GLU A 160 -4.00 -18.55 -6.39
CA GLU A 160 -2.97 -19.43 -5.81
C GLU A 160 -1.58 -19.30 -6.47
N ARG A 161 -1.46 -18.51 -7.54
CA ARG A 161 -0.15 -18.33 -8.20
C ARG A 161 0.86 -17.76 -7.21
N PRO A 162 2.16 -18.09 -7.35
CA PRO A 162 3.23 -17.40 -6.63
C PRO A 162 3.07 -15.88 -6.72
N GLU A 163 3.32 -15.18 -5.61
CA GLU A 163 2.99 -13.75 -5.51
C GLU A 163 3.65 -12.91 -6.63
N HIS A 164 4.86 -13.29 -7.07
CA HIS A 164 5.59 -12.63 -8.16
C HIS A 164 5.03 -12.88 -9.58
N GLN A 165 4.11 -13.84 -9.75
CA GLN A 165 3.43 -14.08 -11.04
C GLN A 165 2.15 -13.26 -11.18
N LYS A 166 1.63 -12.70 -10.09
CA LYS A 166 0.42 -11.88 -10.07
C LYS A 166 0.67 -10.49 -10.66
N ASP A 167 -0.39 -9.73 -10.88
CA ASP A 167 -0.30 -8.34 -11.35
C ASP A 167 -0.22 -7.31 -10.19
N LYS A 168 -0.45 -7.77 -8.96
CA LYS A 168 -0.32 -6.97 -7.73
C LYS A 168 0.46 -7.77 -6.70
N TRP A 169 1.72 -7.42 -6.47
CA TRP A 169 2.56 -8.14 -5.50
C TRP A 169 2.48 -7.50 -4.12
N ASN A 170 2.12 -8.27 -3.12
CA ASN A 170 2.13 -7.90 -1.71
C ASN A 170 3.48 -8.23 -1.08
N ILE A 171 4.17 -7.20 -0.60
CA ILE A 171 5.48 -7.33 0.04
C ILE A 171 5.51 -8.33 1.21
N LYS A 172 4.39 -8.45 1.97
CA LYS A 172 4.27 -9.39 3.09
C LYS A 172 4.31 -10.85 2.65
N ARG A 173 3.99 -11.13 1.39
CA ARG A 173 3.95 -12.47 0.79
C ARG A 173 5.16 -12.76 -0.11
N LEU A 174 6.01 -11.76 -0.37
CA LEU A 174 7.23 -11.93 -1.18
C LEU A 174 8.41 -12.53 -0.41
N GLY A 175 8.36 -12.54 0.93
CA GLY A 175 9.42 -13.13 1.76
C GLY A 175 10.73 -12.32 1.80
N ILE A 176 10.72 -11.05 1.36
CA ILE A 176 11.91 -10.18 1.38
C ILE A 176 11.88 -9.18 2.55
N PRO A 177 13.03 -8.75 3.09
CA PRO A 177 13.08 -7.70 4.09
C PRO A 177 12.53 -6.38 3.56
N TYR A 178 11.70 -5.70 4.36
CA TYR A 178 11.13 -4.42 3.95
C TYR A 178 10.90 -3.46 5.11
N ASN A 179 10.79 -2.16 4.79
CA ASN A 179 10.53 -1.13 5.77
C ASN A 179 9.08 -1.26 6.30
N MET A 180 8.95 -1.71 7.56
CA MET A 180 7.68 -1.95 8.22
C MET A 180 7.03 -0.69 8.81
N SER A 181 7.71 0.47 8.80
CA SER A 181 7.12 1.77 9.15
C SER A 181 6.31 2.39 8.01
N ARG A 182 6.50 1.90 6.77
CA ARG A 182 5.70 2.27 5.61
C ARG A 182 4.39 1.47 5.54
N ARG A 183 3.34 2.11 5.02
CA ARG A 183 2.00 1.49 4.87
C ARG A 183 1.65 1.09 3.44
N ASP A 184 2.46 1.54 2.47
CA ASP A 184 2.34 1.13 1.08
C ASP A 184 3.03 -0.23 0.90
N ARG A 185 2.24 -1.25 0.54
CA ARG A 185 2.63 -2.68 0.60
C ARG A 185 2.58 -3.39 -0.74
N PHE A 186 2.22 -2.69 -1.82
CA PHE A 186 1.95 -3.31 -3.10
C PHE A 186 2.83 -2.76 -4.21
N LEU A 187 3.31 -3.65 -5.08
CA LEU A 187 3.71 -3.31 -6.44
C LEU A 187 2.53 -3.62 -7.34
N ASN A 188 1.96 -2.60 -7.98
CA ASN A 188 0.82 -2.76 -8.87
C ASN A 188 1.26 -2.56 -10.32
N PHE A 189 1.21 -3.64 -11.11
CA PHE A 189 1.59 -3.65 -12.52
C PHE A 189 0.41 -3.38 -13.45
N THR A 190 -0.83 -3.26 -12.94
CA THR A 190 -2.02 -3.01 -13.78
C THR A 190 -1.98 -1.65 -14.48
N SER A 191 -1.13 -0.72 -14.04
CA SER A 191 -0.90 0.56 -14.73
C SER A 191 -0.05 0.41 -15.99
N ILE A 192 0.68 -0.69 -16.14
CA ILE A 192 1.39 -1.01 -17.39
C ILE A 192 0.38 -1.71 -18.32
N LYS A 193 0.11 -1.09 -19.47
CA LYS A 193 -0.77 -1.65 -20.50
C LYS A 193 -0.12 -2.88 -21.15
N PHE A 194 -0.95 -3.79 -21.64
CA PHE A 194 -0.46 -4.88 -22.50
C PHE A 194 0.05 -4.29 -23.82
N PRO A 195 1.05 -4.93 -24.46
CA PRO A 195 1.68 -6.22 -24.12
C PRO A 195 2.85 -6.13 -23.11
N PHE A 196 3.29 -4.94 -22.70
CA PHE A 196 4.54 -4.73 -21.95
C PHE A 196 4.48 -5.06 -20.45
N ARG A 197 3.31 -5.42 -19.91
CA ARG A 197 3.19 -5.71 -18.47
C ARG A 197 4.11 -6.85 -18.02
N GLU A 198 4.15 -7.95 -18.77
CA GLU A 198 4.98 -9.11 -18.43
C GLU A 198 6.48 -8.79 -18.53
N LEU A 199 6.87 -7.96 -19.51
CA LEU A 199 8.22 -7.45 -19.62
C LEU A 199 8.65 -6.69 -18.35
N VAL A 200 7.79 -5.79 -17.87
CA VAL A 200 8.04 -5.02 -16.64
C VAL A 200 8.05 -5.91 -15.40
N LYS A 201 7.13 -6.88 -15.30
CA LYS A 201 7.11 -7.88 -14.21
C LYS A 201 8.41 -8.69 -14.19
N LYS A 202 8.87 -9.15 -15.36
CA LYS A 202 10.16 -9.85 -15.50
C LYS A 202 11.32 -8.98 -15.00
N TYR A 203 11.35 -7.70 -15.36
CA TYR A 203 12.40 -6.76 -14.94
C TYR A 203 12.40 -6.56 -13.41
N VAL A 204 11.23 -6.32 -12.82
CA VAL A 204 11.12 -6.16 -11.37
C VAL A 204 11.43 -7.48 -10.65
N ASN A 205 11.00 -8.63 -11.17
CA ASN A 205 11.30 -9.93 -10.59
C ASN A 205 12.82 -10.15 -10.50
N GLN A 206 13.53 -9.94 -11.62
CA GLN A 206 14.96 -10.17 -11.64
C GLN A 206 15.74 -9.15 -10.79
N THR A 207 15.39 -7.87 -10.85
CA THR A 207 16.13 -6.84 -10.10
C THR A 207 15.81 -6.80 -8.60
N LEU A 208 14.58 -7.11 -8.20
CA LEU A 208 14.14 -7.07 -6.80
C LEU A 208 14.33 -8.41 -6.08
N LEU A 209 13.96 -9.54 -6.71
CA LEU A 209 13.89 -10.84 -6.03
C LEU A 209 15.11 -11.72 -6.33
N ILE A 210 15.58 -11.76 -7.57
CA ILE A 210 16.69 -12.64 -7.97
C ILE A 210 18.04 -11.99 -7.63
N HIS A 211 18.32 -10.81 -8.19
CA HIS A 211 19.61 -10.14 -8.00
C HIS A 211 19.66 -9.21 -6.79
N GLN A 212 18.49 -8.87 -6.21
CA GLN A 212 18.35 -7.99 -5.05
C GLN A 212 19.10 -6.64 -5.19
N GLN A 213 19.20 -6.13 -6.42
CA GLN A 213 19.90 -4.88 -6.77
C GLN A 213 19.12 -3.64 -6.33
N ILE A 214 17.80 -3.75 -6.19
CA ILE A 214 16.93 -2.65 -5.82
C ILE A 214 16.06 -3.00 -4.63
N THR A 215 15.72 -1.99 -3.83
CA THR A 215 14.73 -2.15 -2.76
C THR A 215 13.31 -2.17 -3.31
N PHE A 216 12.37 -2.71 -2.54
CA PHE A 216 10.94 -2.63 -2.88
C PHE A 216 10.46 -1.19 -3.09
N ALA A 217 10.92 -0.24 -2.26
CA ALA A 217 10.58 1.17 -2.41
C ALA A 217 11.11 1.76 -3.73
N THR A 218 12.29 1.32 -4.17
CA THR A 218 12.86 1.68 -5.48
C THR A 218 11.98 1.12 -6.60
N ALA A 219 11.59 -0.15 -6.55
CA ALA A 219 10.68 -0.75 -7.53
C ALA A 219 9.34 0.01 -7.63
N GLN A 220 8.76 0.43 -6.49
CA GLN A 220 7.56 1.28 -6.47
C GLN A 220 7.78 2.62 -7.17
N ASN A 221 8.94 3.25 -6.95
CA ASN A 221 9.27 4.54 -7.57
C ASN A 221 9.50 4.40 -9.09
N ILE A 222 10.11 3.29 -9.54
CA ILE A 222 10.25 2.96 -10.95
C ILE A 222 8.87 2.84 -11.58
N LEU A 223 7.97 2.01 -11.03
CA LEU A 223 6.62 1.81 -11.58
C LEU A 223 5.80 3.11 -11.66
N LYS A 224 5.92 4.01 -10.67
CA LYS A 224 5.24 5.33 -10.64
C LYS A 224 5.63 6.27 -11.78
N LYS A 225 6.71 5.98 -12.52
CA LYS A 225 7.21 6.82 -13.61
C LYS A 225 7.27 6.07 -14.93
N MET A 226 7.71 4.81 -14.89
CA MET A 226 7.93 3.98 -16.06
C MET A 226 6.65 3.66 -16.84
N TYR A 227 5.47 3.66 -16.19
CA TYR A 227 4.20 3.49 -16.89
C TYR A 227 4.01 4.52 -18.01
N LEU A 228 4.55 5.73 -17.86
CA LEU A 228 4.43 6.82 -18.80
C LEU A 228 5.08 6.48 -20.15
N PHE A 229 6.20 5.75 -20.12
CA PHE A 229 6.89 5.29 -21.33
C PHE A 229 6.08 4.23 -22.06
N PHE A 230 5.57 3.24 -21.34
CA PHE A 230 4.77 2.19 -21.97
C PHE A 230 3.40 2.67 -22.44
N ASP A 231 2.82 3.69 -21.78
CA ASP A 231 1.65 4.38 -22.30
C ASP A 231 1.95 5.04 -23.65
N PHE A 232 3.06 5.78 -23.74
CA PHE A 232 3.51 6.39 -25.00
C PHE A 232 3.69 5.34 -26.10
N ILE A 233 4.41 4.24 -25.83
CA ILE A 233 4.63 3.19 -26.83
C ILE A 233 3.31 2.56 -27.28
N VAL A 234 2.37 2.27 -26.37
CA VAL A 234 1.08 1.66 -26.74
C VAL A 234 0.20 2.64 -27.52
N GLU A 235 0.25 3.93 -27.18
CA GLU A 235 -0.54 4.98 -27.86
C GLU A 235 0.02 5.30 -29.26
N THR A 236 1.33 5.40 -29.41
CA THR A 236 2.00 5.74 -30.68
C THR A 236 2.18 4.50 -31.57
N TYR A 237 2.51 3.35 -30.99
CA TYR A 237 2.87 2.11 -31.69
C TYR A 237 2.03 0.91 -31.23
N PRO A 238 0.70 0.91 -31.49
CA PRO A 238 -0.22 -0.10 -30.95
C PRO A 238 0.06 -1.54 -31.42
N LYS A 239 0.83 -1.71 -32.50
CA LYS A 239 1.22 -3.03 -33.03
C LYS A 239 2.50 -3.59 -32.39
N TRP A 240 3.23 -2.80 -31.60
CA TRP A 240 4.47 -3.27 -30.99
C TRP A 240 4.19 -4.23 -29.83
N ILE A 241 4.89 -5.37 -29.85
CA ILE A 241 4.86 -6.37 -28.78
C ILE A 241 6.15 -6.44 -27.96
N ASP A 242 7.19 -5.76 -28.45
CA ASP A 242 8.52 -5.66 -27.88
C ASP A 242 9.11 -4.27 -28.18
N LEU A 243 10.37 -4.05 -27.82
CA LEU A 243 11.07 -2.79 -28.06
C LEU A 243 12.17 -2.93 -29.14
N GLN A 244 12.20 -4.00 -29.93
CA GLN A 244 13.29 -4.26 -30.88
C GLN A 244 13.48 -3.13 -31.90
N ASN A 245 12.36 -2.52 -32.32
CA ASN A 245 12.32 -1.47 -33.32
C ASN A 245 12.44 -0.06 -32.71
N LEU A 246 12.74 0.07 -31.41
CA LEU A 246 12.94 1.36 -30.77
C LEU A 246 14.16 2.05 -31.39
N GLN A 247 13.95 3.27 -31.88
CA GLN A 247 14.93 4.13 -32.52
C GLN A 247 15.10 5.43 -31.74
N ARG A 248 16.10 6.21 -32.16
CA ARG A 248 16.42 7.48 -31.53
C ARG A 248 15.24 8.47 -31.56
N GLN A 249 14.55 8.56 -32.70
CA GLN A 249 13.39 9.46 -32.86
C GLN A 249 12.31 9.18 -31.81
N ASP A 250 12.06 7.90 -31.48
CA ASP A 250 11.05 7.52 -30.49
C ASP A 250 11.35 8.05 -29.09
N ILE A 251 12.64 8.17 -28.73
CA ILE A 251 13.08 8.74 -27.45
C ILE A 251 12.84 10.25 -27.43
N GLU A 252 13.07 10.94 -28.54
CA GLU A 252 12.83 12.38 -28.67
C GLU A 252 11.33 12.69 -28.59
N ASP A 253 10.53 11.90 -29.29
CA ASP A 253 9.07 11.96 -29.25
C ASP A 253 8.55 11.64 -27.84
N PHE A 254 9.15 10.66 -27.16
CA PHE A 254 8.85 10.38 -25.76
C PHE A 254 9.18 11.57 -24.85
N LEU A 255 10.31 12.25 -25.03
CA LEU A 255 10.65 13.45 -24.23
C LEU A 255 9.63 14.57 -24.46
N PHE A 256 9.20 14.78 -25.70
CA PHE A 256 8.12 15.71 -26.01
C PHE A 256 6.82 15.28 -25.32
N TYR A 257 6.46 14.00 -25.39
CA TYR A 257 5.28 13.44 -24.74
C TYR A 257 5.30 13.65 -23.22
N VAL A 258 6.41 13.38 -22.53
CA VAL A 258 6.54 13.57 -21.07
C VAL A 258 6.37 15.03 -20.67
N ARG A 259 6.81 15.99 -21.49
CA ARG A 259 6.71 17.42 -21.20
C ARG A 259 5.32 18.00 -21.40
N ASN A 260 4.55 17.41 -22.31
CA ASN A 260 3.24 17.91 -22.70
C ASN A 260 2.08 17.11 -22.11
N ARG A 261 2.32 15.93 -21.53
CA ARG A 261 1.26 15.15 -20.87
C ARG A 261 0.89 15.78 -19.53
N GLU A 262 -0.42 15.85 -19.28
CA GLU A 262 -0.94 16.32 -18.00
C GLU A 262 -0.42 15.47 -16.82
N MET A 263 0.09 16.16 -15.81
CA MET A 263 0.64 15.52 -14.62
C MET A 263 -0.44 15.08 -13.64
N GLY A 264 -0.09 14.06 -12.87
CA GLY A 264 -0.59 13.91 -11.51
C GLY A 264 -1.98 13.30 -11.36
N GLY A 265 -2.78 13.15 -12.40
CA GLY A 265 -4.10 12.49 -12.31
C GLY A 265 -4.96 13.07 -11.18
N LYS A 266 -5.22 12.30 -10.11
CA LYS A 266 -5.96 12.75 -8.90
C LYS A 266 -5.06 13.17 -7.72
N SER A 267 -3.75 13.26 -7.91
CA SER A 267 -2.79 13.65 -6.88
C SER A 267 -2.68 15.17 -6.74
N TYR A 268 -1.98 15.63 -5.70
CA TYR A 268 -1.66 17.05 -5.47
C TYR A 268 -0.84 17.69 -6.61
N THR A 269 -0.29 16.87 -7.52
CA THR A 269 0.45 17.33 -8.70
C THR A 269 -0.42 17.44 -9.95
N LYS A 270 -1.74 17.26 -9.83
CA LYS A 270 -2.70 17.44 -10.92
C LYS A 270 -2.52 18.83 -11.56
N ASN A 271 -2.56 18.88 -12.90
CA ASN A 271 -2.47 20.10 -13.70
C ASN A 271 -1.16 20.90 -13.52
N ARG A 272 -0.12 20.31 -12.92
CA ARG A 272 1.19 20.95 -12.83
C ARG A 272 1.99 20.69 -14.09
N VAL A 273 2.80 21.67 -14.49
CA VAL A 273 3.78 21.46 -15.56
C VAL A 273 4.83 20.44 -15.09
N PRO A 274 5.21 19.45 -15.94
CA PRO A 274 6.33 18.55 -15.70
C PRO A 274 7.62 19.28 -15.32
N SER A 275 8.11 19.07 -14.09
CA SER A 275 9.43 19.58 -13.68
C SER A 275 10.57 18.85 -14.39
N ASN A 276 11.74 19.50 -14.53
CA ASN A 276 12.97 18.86 -15.03
C ASN A 276 13.30 17.57 -14.26
N ARG A 277 13.08 17.56 -12.93
CA ARG A 277 13.24 16.35 -12.12
C ARG A 277 12.33 15.21 -12.58
N HIS A 278 11.07 15.51 -12.91
CA HIS A 278 10.15 14.49 -13.39
C HIS A 278 10.61 13.87 -14.71
N VAL A 279 11.04 14.70 -15.66
CA VAL A 279 11.55 14.25 -16.96
C VAL A 279 12.79 13.37 -16.77
N ILE A 280 13.74 13.80 -15.93
CA ILE A 280 14.94 13.01 -15.58
C ILE A 280 14.54 11.65 -15.01
N GLU A 281 13.61 11.61 -14.05
CA GLU A 281 13.18 10.35 -13.43
C GLU A 281 12.50 9.41 -14.44
N CYS A 282 11.70 9.93 -15.38
CA CYS A 282 11.12 9.13 -16.45
C CYS A 282 12.20 8.55 -17.37
N LEU A 283 13.05 9.40 -17.94
CA LEU A 283 14.11 8.99 -18.87
C LEU A 283 15.12 8.04 -18.21
N SER A 284 15.49 8.30 -16.95
CA SER A 284 16.42 7.42 -16.20
C SER A 284 15.85 6.02 -16.02
N ASN A 285 14.54 5.87 -15.83
CA ASN A 285 13.91 4.56 -15.69
C ASN A 285 13.82 3.83 -17.04
N VAL A 286 13.57 4.55 -18.15
CA VAL A 286 13.61 3.99 -19.51
C VAL A 286 15.01 3.51 -19.85
N ARG A 287 16.02 4.36 -19.64
CA ARG A 287 17.43 4.00 -19.84
C ARG A 287 17.80 2.75 -19.05
N ARG A 288 17.44 2.71 -17.76
CA ARG A 288 17.75 1.58 -16.87
C ARG A 288 17.18 0.25 -17.36
N ILE A 289 15.90 0.22 -17.78
CA ILE A 289 15.30 -1.04 -18.25
C ILE A 289 15.91 -1.47 -19.58
N ILE A 290 16.22 -0.54 -20.50
CA ILE A 290 16.87 -0.87 -21.77
C ILE A 290 18.30 -1.40 -21.54
N GLU A 291 19.10 -0.71 -20.72
CA GLU A 291 20.45 -1.16 -20.32
C GLU A 291 20.40 -2.58 -19.75
N TYR A 292 19.44 -2.83 -18.86
CA TYR A 292 19.24 -4.15 -18.27
C TYR A 292 18.85 -5.20 -19.31
N MET A 293 17.86 -4.89 -20.17
CA MET A 293 17.40 -5.80 -21.22
C MET A 293 18.52 -6.17 -22.20
N GLN A 294 19.34 -5.19 -22.61
CA GLN A 294 20.46 -5.41 -23.52
C GLN A 294 21.58 -6.19 -22.83
N GLY A 295 21.94 -5.84 -21.59
CA GLY A 295 23.00 -6.53 -20.84
C GLY A 295 22.69 -7.99 -20.51
N PHE A 296 21.41 -8.36 -20.41
CA PHE A 296 20.96 -9.74 -20.22
C PHE A 296 20.42 -10.39 -21.52
N GLU A 297 20.64 -9.77 -22.68
CA GLU A 297 20.29 -10.31 -24.01
C GLU A 297 18.81 -10.72 -24.16
N TRP A 298 17.90 -9.90 -23.63
CA TRP A 298 16.48 -10.17 -23.77
C TRP A 298 16.03 -10.04 -25.23
N LYS A 299 15.25 -11.01 -25.71
CA LYS A 299 14.66 -10.97 -27.06
C LYS A 299 13.82 -9.72 -27.31
N GLU A 300 13.24 -9.13 -26.27
CA GLU A 300 12.39 -7.95 -26.38
C GLU A 300 13.19 -6.63 -26.45
N ALA A 301 14.52 -6.68 -26.28
CA ALA A 301 15.39 -5.51 -26.21
C ALA A 301 15.49 -4.74 -27.53
N PRO A 302 15.66 -3.40 -27.47
CA PRO A 302 16.03 -2.63 -28.65
C PRO A 302 17.30 -3.18 -29.30
N LYS A 303 17.27 -3.29 -30.63
CA LYS A 303 18.46 -3.63 -31.43
C LYS A 303 19.47 -2.47 -31.42
N THR A 304 18.97 -1.24 -31.33
CA THR A 304 19.80 -0.04 -31.22
C THR A 304 20.42 0.04 -29.82
N PRO A 305 21.75 0.12 -29.68
CA PRO A 305 22.41 0.27 -28.39
C PRO A 305 21.89 1.48 -27.60
N VAL A 306 21.70 1.33 -26.28
CA VAL A 306 21.12 2.39 -25.42
C VAL A 306 21.86 3.72 -25.49
N ASN A 307 23.17 3.72 -25.67
CA ASN A 307 23.99 4.93 -25.81
C ASN A 307 23.80 5.66 -27.16
N ARG A 308 23.12 5.04 -28.13
CA ARG A 308 22.64 5.67 -29.37
C ARG A 308 21.15 6.04 -29.30
N LEU A 309 20.43 5.54 -28.30
CA LEU A 309 19.03 5.86 -28.04
C LEU A 309 18.90 7.06 -27.10
N ILE A 310 19.70 7.11 -26.02
CA ILE A 310 19.59 8.12 -24.96
C ILE A 310 20.97 8.73 -24.70
N PHE A 311 21.08 10.03 -24.97
CA PHE A 311 22.29 10.81 -24.79
C PHE A 311 22.30 11.58 -23.47
N PRO A 312 23.47 11.94 -22.92
CA PRO A 312 23.56 12.81 -21.74
C PRO A 312 22.80 14.14 -21.88
N GLU A 313 22.75 14.69 -23.10
CA GLU A 313 22.09 15.96 -23.43
C GLU A 313 20.57 15.90 -23.30
N ASP A 314 19.97 14.71 -23.39
CA ASP A 314 18.52 14.52 -23.20
C ASP A 314 18.08 14.82 -21.78
N PHE A 315 19.00 14.69 -20.82
CA PHE A 315 18.70 14.92 -19.42
C PHE A 315 18.66 16.43 -19.17
N PRO A 316 17.50 16.99 -18.78
CA PRO A 316 17.41 18.39 -18.43
C PRO A 316 18.42 18.76 -17.35
N ARG A 317 19.00 19.95 -17.44
CA ARG A 317 19.84 20.46 -16.35
C ARG A 317 18.99 20.57 -15.08
N ARG A 318 19.50 19.99 -14.00
CA ARG A 318 18.94 20.24 -12.67
C ARG A 318 19.28 21.67 -12.31
N GLU A 319 18.27 22.45 -11.91
CA GLU A 319 18.51 23.68 -11.19
C GLU A 319 19.42 23.35 -10.00
N LYS A 320 20.62 23.95 -9.97
CA LYS A 320 21.52 23.80 -8.83
C LYS A 320 20.81 24.45 -7.65
N LYS A 321 20.39 23.62 -6.70
CA LYS A 321 19.98 24.12 -5.40
C LYS A 321 21.25 24.56 -4.68
N ASN A 322 21.36 25.84 -4.35
CA ASN A 322 22.42 26.31 -3.46
C ASN A 322 22.25 25.58 -2.14
N TYR A 323 23.16 24.64 -1.86
CA TYR A 323 23.05 23.75 -0.71
C TYR A 323 23.03 24.55 0.61
N HIS A 324 23.81 25.64 0.67
CA HIS A 324 23.86 26.56 1.81
C HIS A 324 22.54 27.32 2.06
N GLU A 325 21.75 27.63 1.03
CA GLU A 325 20.42 28.26 1.17
C GLU A 325 19.33 27.23 1.58
N HIS A 326 19.67 25.94 1.59
CA HIS A 326 18.73 24.84 1.77
C HIS A 326 19.18 23.79 2.78
N VAL A 327 20.25 24.03 3.55
CA VAL A 327 20.46 23.31 4.81
C VAL A 327 19.29 23.70 5.69
N LYS A 328 18.27 22.86 5.70
CA LYS A 328 17.15 22.95 6.64
C LYS A 328 17.63 22.53 8.02
N HIS A 329 18.63 23.23 8.55
CA HIS A 329 18.83 23.22 9.98
C HIS A 329 17.55 23.79 10.57
N VAL A 330 16.91 23.06 11.48
CA VAL A 330 15.79 23.61 12.22
C VAL A 330 16.41 24.61 13.19
N PRO A 331 16.14 25.92 13.08
CA PRO A 331 16.73 26.89 14.00
C PRO A 331 16.45 26.50 15.45
N ASP A 332 17.39 26.75 16.35
CA ASP A 332 17.28 26.29 17.74
C ASP A 332 15.98 26.76 18.40
N PHE A 333 15.59 28.03 18.18
CA PHE A 333 14.34 28.58 18.71
C PHE A 333 13.07 27.86 18.18
N ILE A 334 13.10 27.30 16.96
CA ILE A 334 12.00 26.50 16.43
C ILE A 334 12.02 25.11 17.09
N TRP A 335 13.21 24.56 17.33
CA TRP A 335 13.34 23.27 17.99
C TRP A 335 12.92 23.34 19.47
N GLU A 336 13.28 24.42 20.18
CA GLU A 336 12.82 24.72 21.53
C GLU A 336 11.29 24.76 21.59
N GLN A 337 10.62 25.43 20.63
CA GLN A 337 9.16 25.42 20.54
C GLN A 337 8.59 24.01 20.35
N VAL A 338 9.25 23.16 19.54
CA VAL A 338 8.84 21.76 19.39
C VAL A 338 8.95 21.02 20.72
N LEU A 339 10.08 21.17 21.43
CA LEU A 339 10.33 20.53 22.73
C LEU A 339 9.31 20.98 23.79
N GLU A 340 9.04 22.27 23.90
CA GLU A 340 8.04 22.85 24.81
C GLU A 340 6.63 22.27 24.55
N ASN A 341 6.31 21.97 23.30
CA ASN A 341 4.99 21.46 22.90
C ASN A 341 4.91 19.93 22.74
N LEU A 342 5.99 19.17 23.04
CA LEU A 342 5.97 17.70 22.93
C LEU A 342 4.88 17.05 23.79
N HIS A 343 4.53 17.65 24.93
CA HIS A 343 3.49 17.17 25.82
C HIS A 343 2.08 17.16 25.20
N ASN A 344 1.87 17.91 24.12
CA ASN A 344 0.62 17.93 23.37
C ASN A 344 0.51 16.75 22.38
N LEU A 345 1.59 15.99 22.18
CA LEU A 345 1.60 14.81 21.32
C LEU A 345 1.27 13.54 22.09
N ASP A 346 0.88 12.50 21.35
CA ASP A 346 0.84 11.14 21.90
C ASP A 346 2.21 10.75 22.48
N SER A 347 2.18 10.16 23.68
CA SER A 347 3.40 9.92 24.46
C SER A 347 4.40 9.02 23.74
N GLU A 348 3.95 8.05 22.94
CA GLU A 348 4.85 7.20 22.14
C GLU A 348 5.52 8.01 21.03
N ILE A 349 4.77 8.91 20.38
CA ILE A 349 5.30 9.80 19.35
C ILE A 349 6.32 10.77 19.94
N ALA A 350 6.03 11.35 21.12
CA ALA A 350 6.95 12.25 21.80
C ALA A 350 8.28 11.55 22.15
N ARG A 351 8.22 10.36 22.75
CA ARG A 351 9.43 9.55 23.04
C ARG A 351 10.21 9.21 21.77
N LEU A 352 9.51 8.87 20.69
CA LEU A 352 10.12 8.58 19.40
C LEU A 352 10.88 9.79 18.84
N ILE A 353 10.31 11.00 18.92
CA ILE A 353 10.95 12.24 18.46
C ILE A 353 12.22 12.54 19.26
N VAL A 354 12.18 12.41 20.59
CA VAL A 354 13.36 12.63 21.45
C VAL A 354 14.48 11.63 21.13
N ILE A 355 14.15 10.36 20.89
CA ILE A 355 15.15 9.36 20.47
C ILE A 355 15.72 9.70 19.09
N MET A 356 14.89 10.18 18.15
CA MET A 356 15.37 10.62 16.83
C MET A 356 16.40 11.76 16.94
N GLU A 357 16.10 12.76 17.75
CA GLU A 357 17.00 13.89 18.00
C GLU A 357 18.32 13.40 18.60
N ALA A 358 18.26 12.66 19.71
CA ALA A 358 19.44 12.22 20.45
C ALA A 358 20.38 11.32 19.64
N THR A 359 19.84 10.55 18.69
CA THR A 359 20.61 9.56 17.92
C THR A 359 20.97 10.03 16.51
N GLY A 360 20.33 11.08 16.00
CA GLY A 360 20.39 11.45 14.59
C GLY A 360 19.81 10.40 13.63
N PHE A 361 19.13 9.37 14.14
CA PHE A 361 18.55 8.32 13.30
C PHE A 361 17.37 8.86 12.49
N ARG A 362 17.21 8.33 11.27
CA ARG A 362 16.05 8.68 10.44
C ARG A 362 14.79 8.17 11.11
N VAL A 363 13.67 8.86 10.91
CA VAL A 363 12.35 8.42 11.39
C VAL A 363 12.04 6.96 11.05
N SER A 364 12.44 6.49 9.87
CA SER A 364 12.23 5.10 9.47
C SER A 364 12.96 4.09 10.32
N ASP A 365 14.14 4.47 10.79
CA ASP A 365 15.08 3.64 11.53
C ASP A 365 14.63 3.60 12.99
N VAL A 366 14.28 4.74 13.59
CA VAL A 366 13.71 4.82 14.95
C VAL A 366 12.38 4.08 15.09
N CYS A 367 11.46 4.23 14.12
CA CYS A 367 10.20 3.47 14.12
C CYS A 367 10.40 1.95 14.15
N GLN A 368 11.56 1.45 13.69
CA GLN A 368 11.88 0.02 13.58
C GLN A 368 12.95 -0.42 14.59
N LEU A 369 13.31 0.41 15.58
CA LEU A 369 14.19 -0.02 16.67
C LEU A 369 13.63 -1.25 17.35
N GLN A 370 14.52 -2.19 17.68
CA GLN A 370 14.17 -3.38 18.42
C GLN A 370 13.97 -3.05 19.90
N LEU A 371 13.18 -3.85 20.59
CA LEU A 371 12.87 -3.65 22.01
C LEU A 371 14.14 -3.75 22.86
N ASN A 372 15.13 -4.54 22.44
CA ASN A 372 16.43 -4.70 23.08
C ASN A 372 17.52 -3.74 22.52
N CYS A 373 17.15 -2.55 22.05
CA CYS A 373 18.08 -1.60 21.42
C CYS A 373 19.10 -0.92 22.35
N LEU A 374 19.15 -1.26 23.63
CA LEU A 374 20.10 -0.67 24.59
C LEU A 374 21.29 -1.62 24.82
N ALA A 375 22.50 -1.09 24.68
CA ALA A 375 23.74 -1.77 25.03
C ALA A 375 24.53 -0.95 26.04
N TYR A 376 25.05 -1.59 27.08
CA TYR A 376 25.98 -0.97 28.02
C TYR A 376 27.39 -1.46 27.73
N LYS A 377 28.34 -0.53 27.59
CA LYS A 377 29.76 -0.79 27.32
C LYS A 377 30.62 -0.06 28.34
N GLN A 378 31.94 -0.22 28.25
CA GLN A 378 32.89 0.38 29.19
C GLN A 378 32.80 1.91 29.27
N ASP A 379 32.39 2.55 28.18
CA ASP A 379 32.25 4.00 28.01
C ASP A 379 30.80 4.50 28.14
N GLY A 380 29.88 3.66 28.62
CA GLY A 380 28.51 4.04 28.95
C GLY A 380 27.44 3.39 28.07
N TRP A 381 26.33 4.09 27.88
CA TRP A 381 25.16 3.56 27.18
C TRP A 381 25.18 3.88 25.69
N TRP A 382 24.76 2.88 24.91
CA TRP A 382 24.70 2.93 23.46
C TRP A 382 23.31 2.48 23.00
N LEU A 383 22.81 3.15 21.97
CA LEU A 383 21.62 2.73 21.24
C LEU A 383 22.04 1.96 19.99
N VAL A 384 21.47 0.77 19.80
CA VAL A 384 21.75 -0.15 18.68
C VAL A 384 20.55 -0.17 17.74
N GLY A 385 20.77 0.07 16.45
CA GLY A 385 19.71 -0.04 15.44
C GLY A 385 20.20 -0.11 14.00
N ASP A 386 19.33 -0.57 13.11
CA ASP A 386 19.65 -0.74 11.69
C ASP A 386 19.44 0.56 10.89
N GLN A 387 20.45 0.99 10.13
CA GLN A 387 20.34 2.09 9.16
C GLN A 387 20.05 1.55 7.76
N ARG A 388 18.77 1.33 7.47
CA ARG A 388 18.32 0.62 6.25
C ARG A 388 18.68 1.31 4.94
N LYS A 389 18.73 2.65 4.91
CA LYS A 389 19.02 3.41 3.68
C LYS A 389 20.43 3.13 3.14
N VAL A 390 21.40 2.95 4.05
CA VAL A 390 22.82 2.72 3.74
C VAL A 390 23.24 1.26 3.97
N ASN A 391 22.27 0.39 4.29
CA ASN A 391 22.46 -1.04 4.52
C ASN A 391 23.48 -1.34 5.64
N VAL A 392 23.48 -0.54 6.71
CA VAL A 392 24.31 -0.79 7.91
C VAL A 392 23.42 -1.40 8.98
N LYS A 393 23.78 -2.59 9.46
CA LYS A 393 23.09 -3.28 10.56
C LYS A 393 23.76 -3.00 11.89
N GLU A 394 23.00 -3.06 12.97
CA GLU A 394 23.50 -2.94 14.35
C GLU A 394 24.39 -1.71 14.56
N HIS A 395 24.05 -0.61 13.89
CA HIS A 395 24.77 0.64 14.05
C HIS A 395 24.55 1.17 15.47
N ILE A 396 25.62 1.63 16.09
CA ILE A 396 25.62 2.07 17.48
C ILE A 396 25.88 3.58 17.57
N VAL A 397 25.16 4.25 18.45
CA VAL A 397 25.36 5.67 18.78
C VAL A 397 25.37 5.83 20.30
N PRO A 398 26.31 6.58 20.88
CA PRO A 398 26.32 6.81 22.33
C PRO A 398 25.10 7.65 22.72
N ILE A 399 24.47 7.33 23.85
CA ILE A 399 23.29 8.04 24.35
C ILE A 399 23.45 8.37 25.84
N SER A 400 22.83 9.47 26.27
CA SER A 400 22.82 9.87 27.68
C SER A 400 21.92 8.96 28.53
N GLU A 401 22.11 8.99 29.85
CA GLU A 401 21.25 8.24 30.78
C GLU A 401 19.79 8.67 30.74
N GLU A 402 19.51 9.93 30.40
CA GLU A 402 18.14 10.45 30.24
C GLU A 402 17.43 9.76 29.07
N ILE A 403 18.12 9.60 27.94
CA ILE A 403 17.59 8.88 26.77
C ILE A 403 17.39 7.40 27.10
N VAL A 404 18.30 6.80 27.88
CA VAL A 404 18.12 5.43 28.38
C VAL A 404 16.85 5.30 29.20
N LYS A 405 16.55 6.27 30.09
CA LYS A 405 15.30 6.29 30.87
C LYS A 405 14.08 6.38 29.95
N ILE A 406 14.12 7.23 28.92
CA ILE A 406 13.04 7.34 27.91
C ILE A 406 12.79 6.01 27.19
N VAL A 407 13.86 5.34 26.75
CA VAL A 407 13.76 4.02 26.10
C VAL A 407 13.19 3.00 27.07
N LYS A 408 13.64 2.96 28.33
CA LYS A 408 13.13 2.06 29.36
C LYS A 408 11.65 2.29 29.67
N ILE A 409 11.19 3.54 29.74
CA ILE A 409 9.77 3.87 29.89
C ILE A 409 8.95 3.28 28.72
N GLN A 410 9.45 3.41 27.48
CA GLN A 410 8.78 2.80 26.33
C GLN A 410 8.81 1.26 26.39
N GLN A 411 9.94 0.66 26.77
CA GLN A 411 10.04 -0.80 26.95
C GLN A 411 9.03 -1.29 27.99
N GLU A 412 8.93 -0.62 29.14
CA GLU A 412 7.98 -0.93 30.20
C GLU A 412 6.53 -0.80 29.72
N TYR A 413 6.20 0.29 29.03
CA TYR A 413 4.89 0.49 28.41
C TYR A 413 4.50 -0.70 27.51
N ILE A 414 5.40 -1.12 26.62
CA ILE A 414 5.15 -2.25 25.72
C ILE A 414 5.07 -3.60 26.46
N ASN A 415 5.93 -3.82 27.45
CA ASN A 415 5.96 -5.07 28.23
C ASN A 415 4.74 -5.25 29.14
N ASN A 416 4.14 -4.13 29.57
CA ASN A 416 2.94 -4.12 30.41
C ASN A 416 1.63 -4.00 29.60
N HIS A 417 1.71 -3.76 28.28
CA HIS A 417 0.51 -3.65 27.45
C HIS A 417 -0.18 -5.01 27.27
N GLU A 418 -1.51 -5.05 27.49
CA GLU A 418 -2.36 -6.24 27.33
C GLU A 418 -2.21 -6.97 25.97
N LYS A 419 -1.86 -6.22 24.92
CA LYS A 419 -1.77 -6.69 23.53
C LYS A 419 -0.33 -6.91 23.08
N LYS A 420 0.64 -7.01 24.00
CA LYS A 420 2.06 -7.20 23.69
C LYS A 420 2.36 -8.43 22.84
N HIS A 421 1.56 -9.48 22.94
CA HIS A 421 1.66 -10.69 22.12
C HIS A 421 1.55 -10.40 20.60
N ASN A 422 0.98 -9.24 20.23
CA ASN A 422 0.92 -8.80 18.84
C ASN A 422 2.22 -8.18 18.31
N ASN A 423 3.20 -7.89 19.17
CA ASN A 423 4.51 -7.38 18.78
C ASN A 423 5.46 -8.50 18.33
N LEU A 424 5.07 -9.23 17.29
CA LEU A 424 5.82 -10.39 16.79
C LEU A 424 7.25 -10.05 16.34
N ASN A 425 7.48 -8.80 15.91
CA ASN A 425 8.78 -8.31 15.40
C ASN A 425 9.60 -7.57 16.47
N GLN A 426 9.18 -7.63 17.74
CA GLN A 426 9.90 -7.06 18.89
C GLN A 426 10.29 -5.59 18.67
N PHE A 427 9.43 -4.77 18.07
CA PHE A 427 9.72 -3.34 17.92
C PHE A 427 9.57 -2.60 19.25
N LEU A 428 10.41 -1.59 19.48
CA LEU A 428 10.25 -0.62 20.58
C LEU A 428 9.00 0.25 20.39
N PHE A 429 8.66 0.55 19.13
CA PHE A 429 7.44 1.29 18.75
C PHE A 429 6.56 0.43 17.82
N PRO A 430 5.84 -0.58 18.33
CA PRO A 430 4.98 -1.43 17.54
C PRO A 430 3.58 -0.84 17.37
N VAL A 431 2.87 -1.28 16.33
CA VAL A 431 1.41 -1.15 16.25
C VAL A 431 0.80 -2.40 16.86
N LEU A 432 0.12 -2.25 18.01
CA LEU A 432 -0.47 -3.37 18.75
C LEU A 432 -1.92 -3.68 18.37
N THR A 433 -2.61 -2.77 17.67
CA THR A 433 -4.02 -2.93 17.24
C THR A 433 -4.26 -2.42 15.82
N GLY A 434 -5.39 -2.83 15.23
CA GLY A 434 -5.83 -2.43 13.90
C GLY A 434 -5.17 -3.21 12.76
N LYS A 435 -5.56 -2.89 11.52
CA LYS A 435 -5.05 -3.54 10.28
C LYS A 435 -3.53 -3.56 10.06
N ASN A 436 -2.78 -2.81 10.85
CA ASN A 436 -1.31 -2.73 10.78
C ASN A 436 -0.65 -3.38 12.00
N ARG A 437 -1.40 -4.12 12.81
CA ARG A 437 -0.92 -4.87 13.96
C ARG A 437 0.32 -5.70 13.62
N GLY A 438 1.31 -5.67 14.51
CA GLY A 438 2.61 -6.31 14.35
C GLY A 438 3.59 -5.57 13.44
N MET A 439 3.21 -4.42 12.87
CA MET A 439 4.14 -3.55 12.12
C MET A 439 4.78 -2.52 13.04
N ALA A 440 5.92 -1.97 12.63
CA ALA A 440 6.51 -0.78 13.23
C ALA A 440 5.57 0.44 13.13
N PHE A 441 5.74 1.40 14.04
CA PHE A 441 5.00 2.65 14.05
C PHE A 441 5.14 3.40 12.71
N SER A 442 4.14 4.21 12.37
CA SER A 442 4.07 4.83 11.05
C SER A 442 4.95 6.07 10.99
N GLN A 443 5.97 6.06 10.13
CA GLN A 443 6.79 7.26 9.89
C GLN A 443 5.95 8.45 9.41
N LYS A 444 4.83 8.19 8.69
CA LYS A 444 3.91 9.24 8.26
C LYS A 444 3.14 9.86 9.43
N SER A 445 2.85 9.07 10.46
CA SER A 445 2.15 9.57 11.66
C SER A 445 3.06 10.50 12.46
N VAL A 446 4.35 10.15 12.58
CA VAL A 446 5.36 11.02 13.20
C VAL A 446 5.48 12.34 12.44
N THR A 447 5.63 12.30 11.10
CA THR A 447 5.66 13.53 10.30
C THR A 447 4.38 14.35 10.44
N TYR A 448 3.21 13.71 10.49
CA TYR A 448 1.94 14.40 10.69
C TYR A 448 1.91 15.12 12.05
N ALA A 449 2.30 14.42 13.12
CA ALA A 449 2.33 14.98 14.47
C ALA A 449 3.28 16.18 14.59
N LEU A 450 4.50 16.08 14.04
CA LEU A 450 5.43 17.22 13.99
C LEU A 450 4.83 18.42 13.23
N ASN A 451 4.12 18.18 12.13
CA ASN A 451 3.42 19.23 11.38
C ASN A 451 2.14 19.75 12.07
N GLN A 452 1.75 19.24 13.24
CA GLN A 452 0.70 19.84 14.07
C GLN A 452 1.27 20.75 15.15
N LEU A 453 2.57 20.63 15.45
CA LEU A 453 3.28 21.52 16.38
C LEU A 453 3.82 22.78 15.71
N ALA A 454 3.95 22.75 14.38
CA ALA A 454 4.25 23.89 13.52
C ALA A 454 2.96 24.45 12.92
#